data_AF-A0A2V3UN78-F1
#
_entry.id   AF-A0A2V3UN78-F1
#
_cell.length_a   1.000
_cell.length_b   1.000
_cell.length_c   1.000
_cell.angle_alpha   90.00
_cell.angle_beta   90.00
_cell.angle_gamma   90.00
#
_symmetry.space_group_name_H-M   'P 1'
#
loop_
_entity.id
_entity.type
_entity.pdbx_description
1 polymer ?
#
loop_
_entity_poly.entity_id
_entity_poly.type
_entity_poly.pdbx_seq_one_letter_code
_entity_poly.pdbx_strand_id
1 'polypeptide(L)'
;MIARLSPTSPALPRWIIFSFMALAMLLLVSVDAYAHNVAEGDKGYIQESSGVLFFPFLYLGAKHMVTGYDHLLFLFGVIFFLYRMKDVGIYVTLFAIGHSTTLLFGVLTGISANAYLIDAIIGLSVVYKALDNLGAYQRWFGVQPNTKAATLVFGFFHGFGLATKVIEFEIAQDGLIPNLIAFNIGVEIGQLLALGAILIVMGYWRRTASFMRHAFAANTLLMTAGFVLVGYQLAGFAVS
;
A
#
# COMPACT_ATOMS: atom_id res chain seq x y z
N MET A 1 -8.45 22.50 -51.71
CA MET A 1 -8.97 23.32 -50.59
C MET A 1 -8.91 22.46 -49.33
N ILE A 2 -7.87 22.62 -48.51
CA ILE A 2 -7.59 21.78 -47.33
C ILE A 2 -8.11 22.54 -46.10
N ALA A 3 -9.12 21.99 -45.42
CA ALA A 3 -9.64 22.55 -44.17
C ALA A 3 -8.73 22.14 -42.99
N ARG A 4 -8.15 23.12 -42.29
CA ARG A 4 -7.50 22.93 -40.98
C ARG A 4 -8.58 22.79 -39.91
N LEU A 5 -8.62 21.67 -39.20
CA LEU A 5 -9.38 21.53 -37.96
C LEU A 5 -8.49 21.97 -36.79
N SER A 6 -8.97 22.97 -36.04
CA SER A 6 -8.35 23.46 -34.81
C SER A 6 -8.52 22.47 -33.65
N PRO A 7 -7.50 22.21 -32.81
CA PRO A 7 -7.64 21.37 -31.64
C PRO A 7 -8.19 22.20 -30.48
N THR A 8 -9.51 22.22 -30.30
CA THR A 8 -10.10 22.62 -29.01
C THR A 8 -10.28 21.35 -28.17
N SER A 9 -9.34 21.07 -27.28
CA SER A 9 -9.51 20.06 -26.24
C SER A 9 -10.74 20.42 -25.39
N PRO A 10 -11.70 19.51 -25.15
CA PRO A 10 -12.86 19.81 -24.32
C PRO A 10 -12.39 20.09 -22.89
N ALA A 11 -12.69 21.29 -22.39
CA ALA A 11 -12.46 21.63 -20.99
C ALA A 11 -13.22 20.66 -20.10
N LEU A 12 -12.55 20.14 -19.06
CA LEU A 12 -13.17 19.24 -18.09
C LEU A 12 -14.41 19.92 -17.47
N PRO A 13 -15.55 19.22 -17.35
CA PRO A 13 -16.76 19.75 -16.75
C PRO A 13 -16.48 20.32 -15.36
N ARG A 14 -16.99 21.53 -15.08
CA ARG A 14 -16.74 22.23 -13.81
C ARG A 14 -17.10 21.41 -12.57
N TRP A 15 -18.12 20.55 -12.65
CA TRP A 15 -18.49 19.66 -11.54
C TRP A 15 -17.41 18.61 -11.23
N ILE A 16 -16.64 18.15 -12.23
CA ILE A 16 -15.49 17.27 -12.00
C ILE A 16 -14.41 18.04 -11.22
N ILE A 17 -14.13 19.28 -11.61
CA ILE A 17 -13.17 20.15 -10.90
C ILE A 17 -13.61 20.38 -9.45
N PHE A 18 -14.90 20.67 -9.22
CA PHE A 18 -15.44 20.85 -7.87
C PHE A 18 -15.43 19.56 -7.04
N SER A 19 -15.70 18.40 -7.64
CA SER A 19 -15.58 17.10 -6.96
C SER A 19 -14.12 16.76 -6.62
N PHE A 20 -13.17 17.09 -7.50
CA PHE A 20 -11.74 16.94 -7.24
C PHE A 20 -11.25 17.90 -6.14
N MET A 21 -11.72 19.15 -6.14
CA MET A 21 -11.42 20.10 -5.06
C MET A 21 -12.05 19.70 -3.73
N ALA A 22 -13.29 19.19 -3.74
CA ALA A 22 -13.96 18.70 -2.54
C ALA A 22 -13.26 17.44 -1.99
N LEU A 23 -12.84 16.51 -2.86
CA LEU A 23 -12.06 15.34 -2.47
C LEU A 23 -10.66 15.73 -1.98
N ALA A 24 -9.99 16.68 -2.64
CA ALA A 24 -8.71 17.23 -2.19
C ALA A 24 -8.85 17.96 -0.85
N MET A 25 -9.94 18.69 -0.63
CA MET A 25 -10.25 19.31 0.67
C MET A 25 -10.60 18.27 1.75
N LEU A 26 -11.30 17.19 1.41
CA LEU A 26 -11.54 16.04 2.31
C LEU A 26 -10.25 15.28 2.65
N LEU A 27 -9.27 15.27 1.75
CA LEU A 27 -7.92 14.73 1.97
C LEU A 27 -6.99 15.72 2.72
N LEU A 28 -7.35 17.01 2.76
CA LEU A 28 -6.68 18.05 3.55
C LEU A 28 -7.28 18.19 4.96
N VAL A 29 -8.47 17.65 5.22
CA VAL A 29 -8.93 17.41 6.58
C VAL A 29 -8.08 16.26 7.10
N SER A 30 -7.08 16.62 7.91
CA SER A 30 -6.29 15.69 8.72
C SER A 30 -7.24 14.90 9.62
N VAL A 31 -7.77 13.80 9.12
CA VAL A 31 -8.04 12.64 9.97
C VAL A 31 -6.69 12.35 10.58
N ASP A 32 -6.54 12.55 11.88
CA ASP A 32 -5.36 12.14 12.63
C ASP A 32 -4.89 10.80 12.07
N ALA A 33 -3.78 10.84 11.33
CA ALA A 33 -3.38 9.75 10.46
C ALA A 33 -2.74 8.68 11.34
N TYR A 34 -3.59 7.92 12.04
CA TYR A 34 -3.26 6.76 12.85
C TYR A 34 -2.64 5.60 12.06
N ALA A 35 -2.39 5.78 10.76
CA ALA A 35 -2.09 4.71 9.81
C ALA A 35 -0.59 4.65 9.46
N HIS A 36 0.24 4.50 10.49
CA HIS A 36 1.52 3.76 10.44
C HIS A 36 2.25 3.73 11.79
N ASN A 37 1.60 4.19 12.85
CA ASN A 37 1.98 3.85 14.20
C ASN A 37 1.15 2.63 14.60
N VAL A 38 1.80 1.60 15.13
CA VAL A 38 1.17 0.73 16.14
C VAL A 38 0.56 1.71 17.15
N ALA A 39 -0.78 1.69 17.33
CA ALA A 39 -1.45 2.71 18.13
C ALA A 39 -0.73 2.85 19.47
N GLU A 40 -0.59 4.05 20.05
CA GLU A 40 0.23 4.25 21.26
C GLU A 40 -0.14 3.25 22.39
N GLY A 41 -1.41 2.83 22.48
CA GLY A 41 -1.86 1.78 23.40
C GLY A 41 -1.35 0.36 23.09
N ASP A 42 -1.14 0.02 21.81
CA ASP A 42 -0.54 -1.26 21.41
C ASP A 42 0.98 -1.27 21.70
N LYS A 43 1.66 -0.10 21.64
CA LYS A 43 3.09 0.03 21.98
C LYS A 43 3.36 -0.29 23.45
N GLY A 44 2.56 0.26 24.37
CA GLY A 44 2.66 -0.03 25.80
C GLY A 44 2.46 -1.52 26.12
N TYR A 45 1.47 -2.15 25.48
CA TYR A 45 1.22 -3.59 25.63
C TYR A 45 2.42 -4.45 25.21
N ILE A 46 3.09 -4.10 24.11
CA ILE A 46 4.25 -4.85 23.59
C ILE A 46 5.49 -4.65 24.47
N GLN A 47 5.70 -3.44 25.00
CA GLN A 47 6.86 -3.13 25.84
C GLN A 47 6.76 -3.73 27.24
N GLU A 48 5.54 -3.88 27.77
CA GLU A 48 5.31 -4.43 29.12
C GLU A 48 5.14 -5.96 29.13
N SER A 49 5.08 -6.61 27.97
CA SER A 49 4.82 -8.05 27.89
C SER A 49 6.06 -8.83 27.44
N SER A 50 6.46 -9.84 28.23
CA SER A 50 7.60 -10.74 27.94
C SER A 50 7.13 -12.18 27.63
N GLY A 51 7.85 -12.87 26.75
CA GLY A 51 7.62 -14.27 26.43
C GLY A 51 6.77 -14.49 25.17
N VAL A 52 6.27 -15.72 24.99
CA VAL A 52 5.53 -16.10 23.79
C VAL A 52 4.07 -15.65 23.88
N LEU A 53 3.71 -14.66 23.06
CA LEU A 53 2.40 -14.00 22.99
C LEU A 53 1.81 -14.20 21.60
N PHE A 54 1.47 -15.45 21.29
CA PHE A 54 1.03 -15.83 19.95
C PHE A 54 -0.22 -15.06 19.48
N PHE A 55 -1.33 -15.10 20.24
CA PHE A 55 -2.58 -14.47 19.82
C PHE A 55 -2.51 -12.93 19.74
N PRO A 56 -1.87 -12.22 20.69
CA PRO A 56 -1.71 -10.78 20.58
C PRO A 56 -0.92 -10.36 19.33
N PHE A 57 0.20 -11.02 19.02
CA PHE A 57 0.97 -10.70 17.82
C PHE A 57 0.24 -11.10 16.54
N LEU A 58 -0.50 -12.21 16.54
CA LEU A 58 -1.40 -12.58 15.44
C LEU A 58 -2.44 -11.50 15.17
N TYR A 59 -3.11 -11.00 16.22
CA TYR A 59 -4.08 -9.91 16.09
C TYR A 59 -3.41 -8.62 15.62
N LEU A 60 -2.24 -8.28 16.17
CA LEU A 60 -1.50 -7.09 15.80
C LEU A 60 -1.09 -7.11 14.32
N GLY A 61 -0.63 -8.26 13.80
CA GLY A 61 -0.31 -8.44 12.39
C GLY A 61 -1.54 -8.28 11.49
N ALA A 62 -2.67 -8.89 11.88
CA ALA A 62 -3.92 -8.74 11.14
C ALA A 62 -4.42 -7.29 11.14
N LYS A 63 -4.37 -6.62 12.29
CA LYS A 63 -4.72 -5.21 12.45
C LYS A 63 -3.84 -4.33 11.57
N HIS A 64 -2.51 -4.50 11.66
CA HIS A 64 -1.55 -3.76 10.83
C HIS A 64 -1.88 -3.84 9.34
N MET A 65 -2.16 -5.05 8.83
CA MET A 65 -2.48 -5.24 7.43
C MET A 65 -3.82 -4.60 7.02
N VAL A 66 -4.84 -4.67 7.88
CA VAL A 66 -6.18 -4.13 7.58
C VAL A 66 -6.24 -2.61 7.77
N THR A 67 -5.45 -2.04 8.66
CA THR A 67 -5.40 -0.58 8.88
C THR A 67 -4.33 0.13 8.05
N GLY A 68 -3.38 -0.61 7.46
CA GLY A 68 -2.34 -0.07 6.59
C GLY A 68 -2.90 0.37 5.23
N TYR A 69 -3.19 1.66 5.08
CA TYR A 69 -3.74 2.20 3.82
C TYR A 69 -2.82 1.99 2.62
N ASP A 70 -1.50 2.03 2.82
CA ASP A 70 -0.49 1.71 1.81
C ASP A 70 -0.67 0.31 1.22
N HIS A 71 -0.85 -0.71 2.07
CA HIS A 71 -1.08 -2.09 1.68
C HIS A 71 -2.43 -2.26 0.98
N LEU A 72 -3.49 -1.62 1.50
CA LEU A 72 -4.81 -1.67 0.89
C LEU A 72 -4.85 -0.98 -0.48
N LEU A 73 -4.20 0.17 -0.61
CA LEU A 73 -4.10 0.91 -1.88
C LEU A 73 -3.28 0.12 -2.90
N PHE A 74 -2.16 -0.47 -2.49
CA PHE A 74 -1.36 -1.32 -3.36
C PHE A 74 -2.16 -2.56 -3.82
N LEU A 75 -2.81 -3.27 -2.89
CA LEU A 75 -3.64 -4.43 -3.17
C LEU A 75 -4.82 -4.08 -4.09
N PHE A 76 -5.48 -2.94 -3.86
CA PHE A 76 -6.51 -2.41 -4.74
C PHE A 76 -5.96 -2.17 -6.15
N GLY A 77 -4.78 -1.55 -6.27
CA GLY A 77 -4.09 -1.36 -7.55
C GLY A 77 -3.78 -2.67 -8.27
N VAL A 78 -3.29 -3.69 -7.55
CA VAL A 78 -3.04 -5.04 -8.10
C VAL A 78 -4.32 -5.67 -8.62
N ILE A 79 -5.39 -5.62 -7.83
CA ILE A 79 -6.67 -6.24 -8.18
C ILE A 79 -7.33 -5.49 -9.34
N PHE A 80 -7.08 -4.20 -9.54
CA PHE A 80 -7.83 -3.32 -10.45
C PHE A 80 -8.06 -3.89 -11.86
N PHE A 81 -7.04 -4.50 -12.47
CA PHE A 81 -7.11 -5.10 -13.81
C PHE A 81 -6.89 -6.62 -13.83
N LEU A 82 -6.62 -7.25 -12.69
CA LEU A 82 -6.53 -8.71 -12.60
C LEU A 82 -7.93 -9.30 -12.45
N TYR A 83 -8.37 -10.05 -13.46
CA TYR A 83 -9.67 -10.74 -13.48
C TYR A 83 -9.56 -12.22 -13.04
N ARG A 84 -8.38 -12.82 -13.13
CA ARG A 84 -8.17 -14.23 -12.79
C ARG A 84 -7.63 -14.35 -11.37
N MET A 85 -8.35 -15.09 -10.53
CA MET A 85 -7.96 -15.37 -9.14
C MET A 85 -6.56 -15.99 -9.02
N LYS A 86 -6.17 -16.82 -10.00
CA LYS A 86 -4.82 -17.41 -10.06
C LYS A 86 -3.72 -16.35 -10.18
N ASP A 87 -3.96 -15.32 -10.99
CA ASP A 87 -2.97 -14.26 -11.18
C ASP A 87 -2.87 -13.41 -9.92
N VAL A 88 -4.01 -13.04 -9.31
CA VAL A 88 -4.03 -12.30 -8.04
C VAL A 88 -3.29 -13.06 -6.94
N GLY A 89 -3.51 -14.38 -6.82
CA GLY A 89 -2.79 -15.23 -5.88
C GLY A 89 -1.28 -15.16 -6.05
N ILE A 90 -0.77 -15.17 -7.28
CA ILE A 90 0.69 -15.06 -7.55
C ILE A 90 1.25 -13.74 -7.01
N TYR A 91 0.58 -12.60 -7.25
CA TYR A 91 1.05 -11.30 -6.77
C TYR A 91 1.02 -11.20 -5.23
N VAL A 92 -0.06 -11.69 -4.62
CA VAL A 92 -0.23 -11.73 -3.17
C VAL A 92 0.86 -12.58 -2.52
N THR A 93 1.15 -13.76 -3.10
CA THR A 93 2.24 -14.63 -2.63
C THR A 93 3.61 -14.01 -2.82
N LEU A 94 3.90 -13.40 -3.97
CA LEU A 94 5.19 -12.74 -4.21
C LEU A 94 5.42 -11.57 -3.25
N PHE A 95 4.38 -10.78 -2.99
CA PHE A 95 4.44 -9.71 -2.02
C PHE A 95 4.69 -10.25 -0.60
N ALA A 96 3.94 -11.28 -0.19
CA ALA A 96 4.10 -11.91 1.13
C ALA A 96 5.49 -12.52 1.32
N ILE A 97 6.03 -13.20 0.31
CA ILE A 97 7.41 -13.73 0.34
C ILE A 97 8.41 -12.59 0.54
N GLY A 98 8.30 -11.51 -0.24
CA GLY A 98 9.19 -10.36 -0.11
C GLY A 98 9.11 -9.74 1.27
N HIS A 99 7.90 -9.45 1.72
CA HIS A 99 7.58 -8.83 3.00
C HIS A 99 8.13 -9.64 4.18
N SER A 100 7.76 -10.91 4.27
CA SER A 100 8.18 -11.76 5.39
C SER A 100 9.69 -11.95 5.43
N THR A 101 10.35 -11.99 4.26
CA THR A 101 11.81 -12.15 4.17
C THR A 101 12.54 -10.95 4.77
N THR A 102 12.23 -9.73 4.34
CA THR A 102 12.93 -8.54 4.85
C THR A 102 12.48 -8.14 6.25
N LEU A 103 11.25 -8.46 6.65
CA LEU A 103 10.81 -8.30 8.03
C LEU A 103 11.68 -9.13 8.99
N LEU A 104 11.73 -10.45 8.75
CA LEU A 104 12.50 -11.36 9.59
C LEU A 104 13.99 -11.03 9.53
N PHE A 105 14.52 -10.78 8.34
CA PHE A 105 15.93 -10.43 8.17
C PHE A 105 16.29 -9.14 8.93
N GLY A 106 15.53 -8.07 8.75
CA GLY A 106 15.79 -6.79 9.41
C GLY A 106 15.78 -6.92 10.93
N VAL A 107 14.72 -7.53 11.48
CA VAL A 107 14.59 -7.71 12.93
C VAL A 107 15.68 -8.62 13.51
N LEU A 108 16.01 -9.74 12.86
CA LEU A 108 17.00 -10.69 13.38
C LEU A 108 18.45 -10.17 13.28
N THR A 109 18.73 -9.32 12.30
CA THR A 109 20.08 -8.75 12.10
C THR A 109 20.25 -7.39 12.77
N GLY A 110 19.15 -6.77 13.23
CA GLY A 110 19.15 -5.40 13.74
C GLY A 110 19.42 -4.34 12.67
N ILE A 111 19.33 -4.70 11.38
CA ILE A 111 19.51 -3.74 10.29
C ILE A 111 18.23 -2.93 10.13
N SER A 112 18.35 -1.61 10.31
CA SER A 112 17.28 -0.64 10.13
C SER A 112 17.71 0.50 9.21
N ALA A 113 16.74 1.28 8.73
CA ALA A 113 16.97 2.52 8.00
C ALA A 113 16.07 3.63 8.56
N ASN A 114 16.05 4.81 7.93
CA ASN A 114 15.10 5.84 8.32
C ASN A 114 13.68 5.45 7.89
N ALA A 115 12.75 5.33 8.85
CA ALA A 115 11.38 4.90 8.60
C ALA A 115 10.64 5.81 7.60
N TYR A 116 10.84 7.14 7.66
CA TYR A 116 10.22 8.07 6.71
C TYR A 116 10.68 7.82 5.27
N LEU A 117 11.97 7.55 5.06
CA LEU A 117 12.50 7.28 3.71
C LEU A 117 11.96 5.96 3.14
N ILE A 118 11.86 4.91 3.97
CA ILE A 118 11.29 3.64 3.53
C ILE A 118 9.79 3.77 3.25
N ASP A 119 9.04 4.45 4.12
CA ASP A 119 7.61 4.69 3.92
C ASP A 119 7.34 5.56 2.68
N ALA A 120 8.24 6.49 2.33
CA ALA A 120 8.18 7.22 1.08
C ALA A 120 8.36 6.28 -0.14
N ILE A 121 9.30 5.34 -0.09
CA ILE A 121 9.47 4.33 -1.16
C ILE A 121 8.23 3.44 -1.27
N ILE A 122 7.61 3.08 -0.14
CA ILE A 122 6.34 2.36 -0.09
C ILE A 122 5.23 3.17 -0.78
N GLY A 123 5.11 4.46 -0.52
CA GLY A 123 4.19 5.35 -1.23
C GLY A 123 4.43 5.39 -2.74
N LEU A 124 5.70 5.39 -3.17
CA LEU A 124 6.07 5.31 -4.59
C LEU A 124 5.65 3.97 -5.24
N SER A 125 5.54 2.88 -4.49
CA SER A 125 5.02 1.61 -5.03
C SER A 125 3.56 1.71 -5.48
N VAL A 126 2.75 2.51 -4.77
CA VAL A 126 1.35 2.80 -5.12
C VAL A 126 1.28 3.62 -6.40
N VAL A 127 2.12 4.66 -6.50
CA VAL A 127 2.28 5.47 -7.72
C VAL A 127 2.68 4.59 -8.90
N TYR A 128 3.69 3.73 -8.70
CA TYR A 128 4.15 2.80 -9.72
C TYR A 128 2.99 1.92 -10.21
N LYS A 129 2.19 1.38 -9.30
CA LYS A 129 1.13 0.45 -9.66
C LYS A 129 -0.02 1.15 -10.40
N ALA A 130 -0.34 2.38 -10.03
CA ALA A 130 -1.31 3.20 -10.76
C ALA A 130 -0.83 3.51 -12.19
N LEU A 131 0.45 3.83 -12.38
CA LEU A 131 1.06 4.06 -13.70
C LEU A 131 1.06 2.79 -14.56
N ASP A 132 1.39 1.64 -13.97
CA ASP A 132 1.32 0.32 -14.59
C ASP A 132 -0.10 0.03 -15.11
N ASN A 133 -1.10 0.25 -14.26
CA ASN A 133 -2.51 0.08 -14.59
C ASN A 133 -3.00 1.00 -15.73
N LEU A 134 -2.42 2.20 -15.86
CA LEU A 134 -2.74 3.13 -16.95
C LEU A 134 -1.96 2.84 -18.24
N GLY A 135 -1.08 1.84 -18.24
CA GLY A 135 -0.20 1.51 -19.37
C GLY A 135 0.81 2.63 -19.66
N ALA A 136 1.19 3.41 -18.63
CA ALA A 136 2.07 4.56 -18.79
C ALA A 136 3.47 4.14 -19.25
N TYR A 137 4.03 3.07 -18.68
CA TYR A 137 5.39 2.61 -19.02
C TYR A 137 5.56 2.23 -20.49
N GLN A 138 4.63 1.43 -21.03
CA GLN A 138 4.64 1.09 -22.45
C GLN A 138 4.48 2.33 -23.35
N ARG A 139 3.66 3.30 -22.95
CA ARG A 139 3.41 4.52 -23.75
C ARG A 139 4.56 5.52 -23.70
N TRP A 140 5.22 5.67 -22.55
CA TRP A 140 6.29 6.64 -22.35
C TRP A 140 7.66 6.11 -22.76
N PHE A 141 7.93 4.82 -22.51
CA PHE A 141 9.26 4.24 -22.67
C PHE A 141 9.29 3.07 -23.67
N GLY A 142 8.15 2.65 -24.21
CA GLY A 142 8.08 1.50 -25.14
C GLY A 142 8.32 0.14 -24.49
N VAL A 143 8.45 0.08 -23.16
CA VAL A 143 8.74 -1.14 -22.39
C VAL A 143 7.76 -1.30 -21.24
N GLN A 144 7.35 -2.55 -20.98
CA GLN A 144 6.56 -2.90 -19.80
C GLN A 144 7.47 -3.60 -18.78
N PRO A 145 7.69 -3.00 -17.59
CA PRO A 145 8.48 -3.66 -16.54
C PRO A 145 7.83 -4.96 -16.08
N ASN A 146 8.64 -5.90 -15.59
CA ASN A 146 8.12 -7.15 -15.03
C ASN A 146 7.38 -6.87 -13.72
N THR A 147 6.05 -6.87 -13.80
CA THR A 147 5.16 -6.59 -12.68
C THR A 147 5.33 -7.57 -11.52
N LYS A 148 5.66 -8.85 -11.78
CA LYS A 148 5.90 -9.85 -10.73
C LYS A 148 7.16 -9.52 -9.94
N ALA A 149 8.23 -9.15 -10.64
CA ALA A 149 9.48 -8.73 -10.01
C ALA A 149 9.28 -7.44 -9.21
N ALA A 150 8.55 -6.47 -9.76
CA ALA A 150 8.21 -5.23 -9.06
C ALA A 150 7.43 -5.52 -7.75
N THR A 151 6.42 -6.39 -7.79
CA THR A 151 5.65 -6.77 -6.59
C THR A 151 6.50 -7.45 -5.52
N LEU A 152 7.45 -8.32 -5.90
CA LEU A 152 8.40 -8.90 -4.96
C LEU A 152 9.29 -7.82 -4.31
N VAL A 153 9.80 -6.89 -5.11
CA VAL A 153 10.63 -5.77 -4.64
C VAL A 153 9.84 -4.85 -3.71
N PHE A 154 8.59 -4.54 -4.02
CA PHE A 154 7.74 -3.78 -3.11
C PHE A 154 7.49 -4.54 -1.81
N GLY A 155 7.25 -5.86 -1.88
CA GLY A 155 7.22 -6.72 -0.70
C GLY A 155 8.47 -6.51 0.17
N PHE A 156 9.67 -6.51 -0.41
CA PHE A 156 10.91 -6.26 0.33
C PHE A 156 10.91 -4.91 1.06
N PHE A 157 10.51 -3.81 0.41
CA PHE A 157 10.46 -2.50 1.06
C PHE A 157 9.41 -2.44 2.18
N HIS A 158 8.23 -3.03 1.97
CA HIS A 158 7.19 -3.07 2.99
C HIS A 158 7.62 -3.86 4.23
N GLY A 159 8.22 -5.04 4.05
CA GLY A 159 8.72 -5.84 5.17
C GLY A 159 9.85 -5.15 5.92
N PHE A 160 10.74 -4.47 5.20
CA PHE A 160 11.86 -3.74 5.79
C PHE A 160 11.41 -2.47 6.55
N GLY A 161 10.40 -1.76 6.04
CA GLY A 161 9.81 -0.61 6.73
C GLY A 161 9.19 -1.01 8.07
N LEU A 162 8.50 -2.15 8.09
CA LEU A 162 7.97 -2.71 9.33
C LEU A 162 9.08 -3.19 10.28
N ALA A 163 10.13 -3.86 9.77
CA ALA A 163 11.28 -4.27 10.59
C ALA A 163 11.92 -3.09 11.30
N THR A 164 12.12 -1.98 10.58
CA THR A 164 12.67 -0.74 11.12
C THR A 164 11.86 -0.26 12.34
N LYS A 165 10.53 -0.22 12.22
CA LYS A 165 9.64 0.21 13.32
C LYS A 165 9.62 -0.77 14.49
N VAL A 166 9.62 -2.08 14.20
CA VAL A 166 9.68 -3.13 15.21
C VAL A 166 10.96 -3.02 16.05
N ILE A 167 12.09 -2.72 15.41
CA ILE A 167 13.37 -2.48 16.09
C ILE A 167 13.27 -1.23 16.97
N GLU A 168 12.67 -0.14 16.47
CA GLU A 168 12.46 1.11 17.24
C GLU A 168 11.54 0.95 18.46
N PHE A 169 10.68 -0.08 18.48
CA PHE A 169 9.80 -0.36 19.62
C PHE A 169 10.47 -1.10 20.77
N GLU A 170 11.73 -1.53 20.62
CA GLU A 170 12.52 -2.22 21.65
C GLU A 170 11.78 -3.44 22.24
N ILE A 171 11.20 -4.27 21.37
CA ILE A 171 10.45 -5.47 21.79
C ILE A 171 11.35 -6.41 22.61
N ALA A 172 10.79 -7.00 23.67
CA ALA A 172 11.45 -8.02 24.46
C ALA A 172 12.00 -9.15 23.59
N GLN A 173 13.28 -9.51 23.80
CA GLN A 173 13.95 -10.59 23.08
C GLN A 173 13.35 -11.97 23.41
N ASP A 174 12.79 -12.11 24.61
CA ASP A 174 12.11 -13.33 25.02
C ASP A 174 10.81 -13.54 24.24
N GLY A 175 10.73 -14.66 23.51
CA GLY A 175 9.61 -14.96 22.62
C GLY A 175 9.60 -14.22 21.27
N LEU A 176 10.66 -13.47 20.92
CA LEU A 176 10.69 -12.65 19.70
C LEU A 176 10.37 -13.44 18.42
N ILE A 177 11.07 -14.55 18.17
CA ILE A 177 10.87 -15.36 16.96
C ILE A 177 9.43 -15.90 16.84
N PRO A 178 8.86 -16.61 17.82
CA PRO A 178 7.48 -17.09 17.72
C PRO A 178 6.46 -15.95 17.64
N ASN A 179 6.72 -14.80 18.26
CA ASN A 179 5.87 -13.61 18.14
C ASN A 179 5.92 -13.00 16.74
N LEU A 180 7.09 -12.93 16.09
CA LEU A 180 7.23 -12.49 14.69
C LEU A 180 6.56 -13.46 13.71
N ILE A 181 6.65 -14.76 13.96
CA ILE A 181 5.93 -15.77 13.16
C ILE A 181 4.42 -15.57 13.31
N ALA A 182 3.92 -15.40 14.54
CA ALA A 182 2.52 -15.14 14.80
C ALA A 182 2.05 -13.86 14.11
N PHE A 183 2.84 -12.78 14.18
CA PHE A 183 2.59 -11.54 13.47
C PHE A 183 2.47 -11.74 11.95
N ASN A 184 3.40 -12.47 11.31
CA ASN A 184 3.34 -12.75 9.88
C ASN A 184 2.09 -13.55 9.48
N ILE A 185 1.71 -14.55 10.29
CA ILE A 185 0.45 -15.28 10.06
C ILE A 185 -0.74 -14.32 10.15
N GLY A 186 -0.69 -13.37 11.09
CA GLY A 186 -1.68 -12.31 11.24
C GLY A 186 -1.79 -11.45 9.99
N VAL A 187 -0.65 -10.98 9.47
CA VAL A 187 -0.58 -10.20 8.23
C VAL A 187 -1.17 -10.97 7.06
N GLU A 188 -0.83 -12.26 6.90
CA GLU A 188 -1.39 -13.10 5.84
C GLU A 188 -2.91 -13.23 5.94
N ILE A 189 -3.45 -13.44 7.16
CA ILE A 189 -4.90 -13.48 7.40
C ILE A 189 -5.54 -12.14 7.04
N GLY A 190 -4.98 -11.03 7.53
CA GLY A 190 -5.46 -9.68 7.21
C GLY A 190 -5.45 -9.40 5.71
N GLN A 191 -4.42 -9.87 5.00
CA GLN A 191 -4.28 -9.72 3.57
C GLN A 191 -5.35 -10.52 2.80
N LEU A 192 -5.63 -11.75 3.21
CA LEU A 192 -6.68 -12.58 2.60
C LEU A 192 -8.07 -11.98 2.83
N LEU A 193 -8.32 -11.44 4.03
CA LEU A 193 -9.58 -10.76 4.35
C LEU A 193 -9.76 -9.48 3.52
N ALA A 194 -8.74 -8.63 3.46
CA ALA A 194 -8.75 -7.41 2.65
C ALA A 194 -8.92 -7.72 1.17
N LEU A 195 -8.19 -8.72 0.66
CA LEU A 195 -8.31 -9.22 -0.70
C LEU A 195 -9.74 -9.67 -1.01
N GLY A 196 -10.33 -10.49 -0.13
CA GLY A 196 -11.71 -10.95 -0.28
C GLY A 196 -12.69 -9.80 -0.36
N ALA A 197 -12.59 -8.84 0.56
CA ALA A 197 -13.46 -7.66 0.58
C ALA A 197 -13.31 -6.82 -0.70
N ILE A 198 -12.08 -6.50 -1.11
CA ILE A 198 -11.82 -5.70 -2.31
C ILE A 198 -12.32 -6.42 -3.56
N LEU A 199 -12.10 -7.74 -3.68
CA LEU A 199 -12.58 -8.53 -4.82
C LEU A 199 -14.10 -8.55 -4.93
N ILE A 200 -14.81 -8.64 -3.80
CA ILE A 200 -16.28 -8.58 -3.79
C ILE A 200 -16.74 -7.22 -4.33
N VAL A 201 -16.22 -6.11 -3.77
CA VAL A 201 -16.58 -4.75 -4.19
C VAL A 201 -16.25 -4.51 -5.66
N MET A 202 -15.01 -4.83 -6.08
CA MET A 202 -14.57 -4.72 -7.46
C MET A 202 -15.38 -5.62 -8.40
N GLY A 203 -15.75 -6.81 -7.95
CA GLY A 203 -16.55 -7.76 -8.71
C GLY A 203 -17.94 -7.22 -9.05
N TYR A 204 -18.59 -6.54 -8.12
CA TYR A 204 -19.85 -5.83 -8.40
C TYR A 204 -19.64 -4.62 -9.29
N TRP A 205 -18.62 -3.79 -9.00
CA TRP A 205 -18.38 -2.55 -9.75
C TRP A 205 -18.03 -2.80 -11.21
N ARG A 206 -17.24 -3.84 -11.51
CA ARG A 206 -16.87 -4.27 -12.86
C ARG A 206 -18.05 -4.64 -13.75
N ARG A 207 -19.21 -5.01 -13.17
CA ARG A 207 -20.43 -5.34 -13.93
C ARG A 207 -21.16 -4.09 -14.45
N THR A 208 -20.75 -2.90 -14.02
CA THR A 208 -21.39 -1.64 -14.45
C THR A 208 -20.77 -1.12 -15.75
N ALA A 209 -21.60 -0.58 -16.65
CA ALA A 209 -21.14 0.02 -17.91
C ALA A 209 -20.23 1.26 -17.70
N SER A 210 -20.19 1.81 -16.49
CA SER A 210 -19.38 2.96 -16.12
C SER A 210 -17.96 2.58 -15.67
N PHE A 211 -17.66 1.30 -15.46
CA PHE A 211 -16.37 0.82 -14.96
C PHE A 211 -15.20 1.37 -15.79
N MET A 212 -15.24 1.26 -17.11
CA MET A 212 -14.15 1.73 -17.98
C MET A 212 -13.97 3.26 -17.92
N ARG A 213 -15.05 4.03 -17.71
CA ARG A 213 -14.96 5.49 -17.57
C ARG A 213 -14.35 5.87 -16.23
N HIS A 214 -14.70 5.16 -15.17
CA HIS A 214 -14.19 5.42 -13.83
C HIS A 214 -12.81 4.78 -13.58
N ALA A 215 -12.38 3.82 -14.40
CA ALA A 215 -11.10 3.15 -14.27
C ALA A 215 -9.91 4.12 -14.32
N PHE A 216 -9.97 5.07 -15.27
CA PHE A 216 -8.95 6.10 -15.37
C PHE A 216 -8.96 7.02 -14.14
N ALA A 217 -10.14 7.48 -13.72
CA ALA A 217 -10.28 8.33 -12.54
C ALA A 217 -9.78 7.64 -11.26
N ALA A 218 -10.14 6.38 -11.05
CA ALA A 218 -9.73 5.62 -9.87
C ALA A 218 -8.22 5.38 -9.82
N ASN A 219 -7.57 5.07 -10.95
CA ASN A 219 -6.11 4.96 -10.98
C ASN A 219 -5.42 6.32 -10.83
N THR A 220 -6.04 7.40 -11.31
CA THR A 220 -5.54 8.77 -11.05
C THR A 220 -5.62 9.11 -9.56
N LEU A 221 -6.74 8.78 -8.89
CA LEU A 221 -6.88 8.97 -7.45
C LEU A 221 -5.89 8.11 -6.66
N LEU A 222 -5.69 6.86 -7.06
CA LEU A 222 -4.71 5.96 -6.48
C LEU A 222 -3.29 6.55 -6.58
N MET A 223 -2.94 7.07 -7.75
CA MET A 223 -1.65 7.73 -7.99
C MET A 223 -1.50 8.99 -7.13
N THR A 224 -2.53 9.83 -7.05
CA THR A 224 -2.54 11.02 -6.19
C THR A 224 -2.35 10.64 -4.72
N ALA A 225 -3.07 9.62 -4.23
CA ALA A 225 -2.90 9.13 -2.87
C ALA A 225 -1.46 8.66 -2.61
N GLY A 226 -0.86 7.93 -3.55
CA GLY A 226 0.55 7.54 -3.49
C GLY A 226 1.48 8.75 -3.37
N PHE A 227 1.33 9.78 -4.20
CA PHE A 227 2.14 11.00 -4.10
C PHE A 227 1.92 11.78 -2.81
N VAL A 228 0.69 11.85 -2.30
CA VAL A 228 0.38 12.47 -1.00
C VAL A 228 1.10 11.74 0.13
N LEU A 229 1.08 10.40 0.13
CA LEU A 229 1.82 9.60 1.10
C LEU A 229 3.33 9.87 1.03
N VAL A 230 3.90 9.90 -0.18
CA VAL A 230 5.33 10.25 -0.37
C VAL A 230 5.64 11.63 0.19
N GLY A 231 4.83 12.63 -0.15
CA GLY A 231 5.02 14.00 0.33
C GLY A 231 4.93 14.12 1.84
N TYR A 232 3.96 13.43 2.45
CA TYR A 232 3.81 13.37 3.90
C TYR A 232 5.06 12.81 4.59
N GLN A 233 5.58 11.69 4.09
CA GLN A 233 6.76 11.04 4.67
C GLN A 233 8.03 11.87 4.47
N LEU A 234 8.24 12.45 3.30
CA LEU A 234 9.40 13.32 3.04
C LEU A 234 9.34 14.62 3.85
N ALA A 235 8.15 15.18 4.07
CA ALA A 235 7.98 16.32 4.97
C ALA A 235 8.29 15.93 6.42
N GLY A 236 7.84 14.76 6.87
CA GLY A 236 8.20 14.20 8.18
C GLY A 236 9.72 14.08 8.34
N PHE A 237 10.41 13.52 7.35
CA PHE A 237 11.88 13.41 7.32
C PHE A 237 12.60 14.76 7.37
N ALA A 238 12.06 15.80 6.73
CA ALA A 238 12.70 17.11 6.69
C ALA A 238 12.60 17.89 8.01
N VAL A 239 11.65 17.50 8.88
CA VAL A 239 11.34 18.19 10.14
C VAL A 239 11.75 17.36 11.37
N SER A 240 12.06 16.07 11.19
CA SER A 240 12.63 15.18 12.22
C SER A 240 14.11 15.41 12.45
#